data_AF-A0A660YAM6-F1
#
_entry.id   AF-A0A660YAM6-F1
#
_cell.length_a   1.000
_cell.length_b   1.000
_cell.length_c   1.000
_cell.angle_alpha   90.00
_cell.angle_beta   90.00
_cell.angle_gamma   90.00
#
_symmetry.space_group_name_H-M   'P 1'
#
loop_
_entity.id
_entity.type
_entity.pdbx_description
1 polymer ?
#
loop_
_entity_poly.entity_id
_entity_poly.type
_entity_poly.pdbx_seq_one_letter_code
_entity_poly.pdbx_strand_id
1 'polypeptide(L)'
;MAYGLEQMPEVVSYARNDHLDFTIPYDWQGTKHEYRPDYLVRLRGRDGREIKVILEVKGFETEGDRQKEAAAKRWVRAVNHHGEFGRWEFVVCKDPRRLRVTLMTLCEGARA
;
A
#
# COMPACT_ATOMS: atom_id res chain seq x y z
N MET A 1 5.43 -6.51 -12.15
CA MET A 1 4.66 -6.39 -10.89
C MET A 1 3.22 -6.83 -11.09
N ALA A 2 2.47 -6.26 -12.05
CA ALA A 2 1.12 -6.70 -12.42
C ALA A 2 0.96 -8.22 -12.57
N TYR A 3 1.80 -8.88 -13.37
CA TYR A 3 1.80 -10.35 -13.53
C TYR A 3 1.93 -11.15 -12.23
N GLY A 4 2.63 -10.60 -11.23
CA GLY A 4 2.75 -11.25 -9.91
C GLY A 4 1.47 -11.14 -9.09
N LEU A 5 0.77 -10.00 -9.18
CA LEU A 5 -0.52 -9.78 -8.52
C LEU A 5 -1.64 -10.61 -9.18
N GLU A 6 -1.63 -10.73 -10.51
CA GLU A 6 -2.61 -11.54 -11.26
C GLU A 6 -2.62 -13.02 -10.89
N GLN A 7 -1.46 -13.57 -10.52
CA GLN A 7 -1.33 -14.97 -10.16
C GLN A 7 -1.69 -15.29 -8.70
N MET A 8 -2.02 -14.28 -7.90
CA MET A 8 -2.34 -14.46 -6.49
C MET A 8 -3.86 -14.61 -6.32
N PRO A 9 -4.38 -15.78 -5.94
CA PRO A 9 -5.82 -15.97 -5.74
C PRO A 9 -6.39 -15.10 -4.61
N GLU A 10 -5.54 -14.62 -3.71
CA GLU A 10 -5.93 -13.73 -2.62
C GLU A 10 -6.08 -12.27 -3.07
N VAL A 11 -5.61 -11.91 -4.26
CA VAL A 11 -5.82 -10.57 -4.86
C VAL A 11 -7.20 -10.54 -5.50
N VAL A 12 -8.12 -9.78 -4.90
CA VAL A 12 -9.47 -9.57 -5.43
C VAL A 12 -9.44 -8.66 -6.65
N SER A 13 -8.64 -7.60 -6.57
CA SER A 13 -8.45 -6.64 -7.64
C SER A 13 -7.21 -5.80 -7.37
N TYR A 14 -6.60 -5.26 -8.41
CA TYR A 14 -5.52 -4.29 -8.27
C TYR A 14 -5.64 -3.25 -9.39
N ALA A 15 -5.09 -2.07 -9.15
CA ALA A 15 -4.97 -1.04 -10.16
C ALA A 15 -3.60 -0.36 -10.03
N ARG A 16 -2.95 -0.12 -11.17
CA ARG A 16 -1.84 0.81 -11.20
C ARG A 16 -2.41 2.21 -10.98
N ASN A 17 -1.74 3.02 -10.17
CA ASN A 17 -2.13 4.40 -9.93
C ASN A 17 -1.68 5.30 -11.08
N ASP A 18 -2.16 4.96 -12.28
CA ASP A 18 -1.95 5.70 -13.51
C ASP A 18 -3.28 6.38 -13.85
N HIS A 19 -3.30 7.71 -13.85
CA HIS A 19 -4.50 8.54 -14.04
C HIS A 19 -5.65 8.32 -13.02
N LEU A 20 -5.41 7.65 -11.89
CA LEU A 20 -6.40 7.55 -10.80
C LEU A 20 -6.39 8.76 -9.87
N ASP A 21 -5.35 9.60 -9.95
CA ASP A 21 -5.11 10.76 -9.08
C ASP A 21 -5.19 10.46 -7.58
N PHE A 22 -4.89 9.22 -7.19
CA PHE A 22 -4.71 8.88 -5.79
C PHE A 22 -3.36 9.44 -5.31
N THR A 23 -3.39 10.51 -4.53
CA THR A 23 -2.22 11.14 -3.94
C THR A 23 -2.34 11.25 -2.43
N ILE A 24 -1.18 11.22 -1.75
CA ILE A 24 -1.06 11.37 -0.31
C ILE A 24 -0.34 12.70 -0.06
N PRO A 25 -1.02 13.70 0.52
CA PRO A 25 -0.39 14.98 0.81
C PRO A 25 0.62 14.85 1.95
N TYR A 26 1.73 15.57 1.86
CA TYR A 26 2.70 15.68 2.95
C TYR A 26 3.44 17.03 2.93
N ASP A 27 3.79 17.50 4.12
CA ASP A 27 4.63 18.69 4.28
C ASP A 27 6.10 18.28 4.45
N TRP A 28 6.98 18.97 3.73
CA TRP A 28 8.42 18.81 3.85
C TRP A 28 9.11 20.16 3.69
N GLN A 29 9.95 20.53 4.67
CA GLN A 29 10.66 21.82 4.69
C GLN A 29 9.75 23.04 4.44
N GLY A 30 8.54 23.02 5.02
CA GLY A 30 7.56 24.11 4.89
C GLY A 30 6.82 24.15 3.55
N THR A 31 7.06 23.19 2.65
CA THR A 31 6.39 23.11 1.34
C THR A 31 5.44 21.91 1.31
N LYS A 32 4.27 22.10 0.70
CA LYS A 32 3.30 21.03 0.44
C LYS A 32 3.74 20.21 -0.77
N HIS A 33 3.69 18.90 -0.61
CA HIS A 33 4.02 17.93 -1.65
C HIS A 33 2.93 16.85 -1.73
N GLU A 34 2.93 16.15 -2.85
CA GLU A 34 2.06 15.01 -3.07
C GLU A 34 2.89 13.77 -3.38
N TYR A 35 2.59 12.68 -2.67
CA TYR A 35 3.15 11.37 -2.94
C TYR A 35 2.12 10.52 -3.71
N ARG A 36 2.50 10.04 -4.89
CA ARG A 36 1.69 9.12 -5.71
C ARG A 36 2.29 7.71 -5.63
N PRO A 37 1.66 6.76 -4.92
CA PRO A 37 2.13 5.37 -4.86
C PRO A 37 1.88 4.64 -6.18
N ASP A 38 2.59 3.54 -6.45
CA ASP A 38 2.49 2.83 -7.74
C ASP A 38 1.18 2.04 -7.94
N TYR A 39 0.69 1.34 -6.92
CA TYR A 39 -0.47 0.45 -7.03
C TYR A 39 -1.41 0.56 -5.83
N LEU A 40 -2.69 0.33 -6.09
CA LEU A 40 -3.71 0.01 -5.09
C LEU A 40 -4.10 -1.45 -5.28
N VAL A 41 -4.05 -2.23 -4.20
CA VAL A 41 -4.36 -3.66 -4.22
C VAL A 41 -5.44 -3.95 -3.20
N ARG A 42 -6.40 -4.79 -3.56
CA ARG A 42 -7.40 -5.32 -2.64
C ARG A 42 -7.16 -6.80 -2.45
N LEU A 43 -6.86 -7.18 -1.21
CA LEU A 43 -6.62 -8.55 -0.79
C LEU A 43 -7.82 -9.09 -0.03
N ARG A 44 -8.05 -10.40 -0.11
CA ARG A 44 -9.00 -11.11 0.74
C ARG A 44 -8.28 -12.22 1.50
N GLY A 45 -8.34 -12.15 2.83
CA GLY A 45 -7.82 -13.17 3.72
C GLY A 45 -8.68 -14.43 3.73
N ARG A 46 -8.16 -15.50 4.33
CA ARG A 46 -8.87 -16.77 4.48
C ARG A 46 -10.12 -16.67 5.36
N ASP A 47 -10.14 -15.71 6.27
CA ASP A 47 -11.30 -15.37 7.12
C ASP A 47 -12.37 -14.56 6.36
N GLY A 48 -12.17 -14.30 5.06
CA GLY A 48 -13.07 -13.54 4.21
C GLY A 48 -12.94 -12.02 4.34
N ARG A 49 -12.11 -11.52 5.26
CA ARG A 49 -11.90 -10.08 5.45
C ARG A 49 -11.03 -9.50 4.35
N GLU A 50 -11.31 -8.25 3.97
CA GLU A 50 -10.56 -7.54 2.96
C GLU A 50 -9.59 -6.52 3.55
N ILE A 51 -8.42 -6.40 2.91
CA ILE A 51 -7.41 -5.40 3.21
C ILE A 51 -7.09 -4.65 1.92
N LYS A 52 -7.10 -3.31 1.99
CA LYS A 52 -6.61 -2.45 0.91
C LYS A 52 -5.14 -2.14 1.16
N VAL A 53 -4.31 -2.30 0.15
CA VAL A 53 -2.87 -2.12 0.25
C VAL A 53 -2.46 -1.04 -0.73
N ILE A 54 -1.81 0.00 -0.20
CA ILE A 54 -1.03 0.94 -0.99
C ILE A 54 0.33 0.30 -1.20
N LEU A 55 0.65 -0.04 -2.44
CA LEU A 55 1.86 -0.77 -2.81
C LEU A 55 2.79 0.14 -3.62
N GLU A 56 3.98 0.38 -3.07
CA GLU A 56 5.08 1.08 -3.72
C GLU A 56 6.13 0.06 -4.19
N VAL A 57 6.59 0.18 -5.44
CA VAL A 57 7.68 -0.65 -5.97
C VAL A 57 8.96 0.18 -5.99
N LYS A 58 9.96 -0.21 -5.19
CA LYS A 58 11.25 0.49 -5.16
C LYS A 58 12.35 -0.34 -5.79
N GLY A 59 13.14 0.30 -6.65
CA GLY A 59 14.41 -0.23 -7.16
C GLY A 59 15.58 0.12 -6.23
N PHE A 60 15.86 1.43 -6.06
CA PHE A 60 16.91 1.96 -5.18
C PHE A 60 16.32 3.00 -4.21
N GLU A 61 16.78 3.02 -2.95
CA GLU A 61 16.33 4.00 -1.95
C GLU A 61 17.15 5.29 -2.00
N THR A 62 16.45 6.42 -1.92
CA THR A 62 16.99 7.78 -1.77
C THR A 62 16.48 8.39 -0.46
N GLU A 63 17.14 9.42 0.08
CA GLU A 63 16.70 10.08 1.32
C GLU A 63 15.27 10.64 1.23
N GLY A 64 14.85 11.07 0.04
CA GLY A 64 13.48 11.53 -0.23
C GLY A 64 12.41 10.45 -0.05
N ASP A 65 12.78 9.17 -0.06
CA ASP A 65 11.83 8.07 0.11
C ASP A 65 11.31 7.93 1.54
N ARG A 66 12.11 8.31 2.54
CA ARG A 66 11.71 8.23 3.95
C ARG A 66 10.50 9.09 4.27
N GLN A 67 10.41 10.27 3.65
CA GLN A 67 9.33 11.22 3.91
C GLN A 67 8.02 10.79 3.28
N LYS A 68 8.08 10.25 2.05
CA LYS A 68 6.94 9.64 1.38
C LYS A 68 6.40 8.45 2.18
N GLU A 69 7.28 7.57 2.65
CA GLU A 69 6.91 6.43 3.49
C GLU A 69 6.30 6.88 4.83
N ALA A 70 6.90 7.87 5.51
CA ALA A 70 6.36 8.42 6.75
C ALA A 70 4.97 9.04 6.53
N ALA A 71 4.76 9.75 5.42
CA ALA A 71 3.48 10.31 5.04
C ALA A 71 2.43 9.20 4.79
N ALA A 72 2.76 8.19 4.00
CA ALA A 72 1.86 7.08 3.72
C ALA A 72 1.46 6.33 5.00
N LYS A 73 2.41 6.06 5.90
CA LYS A 73 2.13 5.43 7.21
C LYS A 73 1.25 6.31 8.11
N ARG A 74 1.39 7.64 8.06
CA ARG A 74 0.49 8.56 8.79
C ARG A 74 -0.91 8.55 8.20
N TRP A 75 -1.02 8.59 6.88
CA TRP A 75 -2.29 8.55 6.17
C TRP A 75 -3.05 7.25 6.47
N VAL A 76 -2.39 6.09 6.36
CA VAL A 76 -2.99 4.78 6.67
C VAL A 76 -3.51 4.74 8.11
N ARG A 77 -2.74 5.25 9.08
CA ARG A 77 -3.19 5.33 10.49
C ARG A 77 -4.43 6.20 10.64
N ALA A 78 -4.47 7.37 10.00
CA ALA A 78 -5.61 8.27 10.05
C ALA A 78 -6.87 7.63 9.42
N VAL A 79 -6.74 7.01 8.26
CA VAL A 79 -7.85 6.33 7.55
C VAL A 79 -8.37 5.14 8.35
N ASN A 80 -7.48 4.33 8.93
CA ASN A 80 -7.89 3.21 9.78
C ASN A 80 -8.55 3.69 11.08
N HIS A 81 -8.07 4.78 11.68
CA HIS A 81 -8.70 5.37 12.87
C HIS A 81 -10.10 5.94 12.58
N HIS A 82 -10.30 6.50 11.38
CA HIS A 82 -11.62 6.95 10.93
C HIS A 82 -12.62 5.78 10.80
N GLY A 83 -12.15 4.58 10.44
CA GLY A 83 -12.93 3.34 10.48
C GLY A 83 -13.89 3.11 9.30
N GLU A 84 -14.30 4.15 8.56
CA GLU A 84 -15.32 4.01 7.50
C GLU A 84 -14.78 3.44 6.17
N PHE A 85 -13.47 3.48 5.93
CA PHE A 85 -12.87 3.07 4.64
C PHE A 85 -12.37 1.61 4.64
N GLY A 86 -12.70 0.86 5.68
CA GLY A 86 -12.15 -0.47 5.96
C GLY A 86 -10.67 -0.42 6.34
N ARG A 87 -10.00 -1.58 6.33
CA ARG A 87 -8.59 -1.66 6.69
C ARG A 87 -7.66 -1.35 5.51
N TRP A 88 -6.72 -0.47 5.76
CA TRP A 88 -5.64 -0.10 4.86
C TRP A 88 -4.28 -0.50 5.42
N GLU A 89 -3.35 -0.83 4.54
CA GLU A 89 -1.94 -1.11 4.83
C GLU A 89 -1.05 -0.43 3.79
N PHE A 90 0.19 -0.10 4.17
CA PHE A 90 1.20 0.44 3.25
C PHE A 90 2.37 -0.54 3.14
N VAL A 91 2.72 -0.92 1.91
CA VAL A 91 3.79 -1.88 1.62
C VAL A 91 4.77 -1.30 0.62
N VAL A 92 6.06 -1.40 0.94
CA VAL A 92 7.15 -1.13 0.00
C VAL A 92 7.74 -2.45 -0.47
N CYS A 93 7.63 -2.72 -1.77
CA CYS A 93 8.19 -3.88 -2.42
C CYS A 93 9.55 -3.56 -3.03
N LYS A 94 10.62 -4.05 -2.39
CA LYS A 94 12.00 -3.98 -2.89
C LYS A 94 12.40 -5.17 -3.76
N ASP A 95 11.82 -6.34 -3.47
CA ASP A 95 12.05 -7.59 -4.21
C ASP A 95 10.69 -8.18 -4.63
N PRO A 96 10.38 -8.21 -5.94
CA PRO A 96 9.14 -8.81 -6.45
C PRO A 96 8.91 -10.25 -5.98
N ARG A 97 9.98 -11.03 -5.75
CA ARG A 97 9.89 -12.44 -5.32
C ARG A 97 9.34 -12.58 -3.89
N ARG A 98 9.50 -11.55 -3.06
CA ARG A 98 9.03 -11.52 -1.67
C ARG A 98 7.65 -10.89 -1.51
N LEU A 99 7.10 -10.31 -2.58
CA LEU A 99 5.82 -9.59 -2.53
C LEU A 99 4.70 -10.48 -2.00
N ARG A 100 4.54 -11.69 -2.56
CA ARG A 100 3.47 -12.61 -2.14
C ARG A 100 3.53 -12.90 -0.64
N VAL A 101 4.71 -13.24 -0.12
CA VAL A 101 4.90 -13.53 1.31
C VAL A 101 4.52 -12.31 2.15
N THR A 102 5.00 -11.13 1.77
CA THR A 102 4.72 -9.87 2.47
C THR A 102 3.22 -9.58 2.53
N LEU A 103 2.51 -9.72 1.40
CA LEU A 103 1.06 -9.48 1.33
C LEU A 103 0.27 -10.53 2.13
N MET A 104 0.71 -11.79 2.16
CA MET A 104 0.03 -12.85 2.91
C MET A 104 0.17 -12.67 4.43
N THR A 105 1.32 -12.21 4.91
CA THR A 105 1.49 -11.90 6.34
C THR A 105 0.50 -10.84 6.83
N LEU A 106 0.12 -9.88 5.98
CA LEU A 106 -0.91 -8.88 6.33
C LEU A 106 -2.30 -9.50 6.54
N CYS A 107 -2.66 -10.48 5.70
CA CYS A 107 -3.91 -11.22 5.83
C CYS A 107 -3.95 -12.07 7.10
N GLU A 108 -2.82 -12.60 7.55
CA GLU A 108 -2.72 -13.45 8.75
C GLU A 108 -2.67 -12.63 10.05
N GLY A 109 -2.03 -11.46 10.02
CA GLY A 109 -1.95 -10.52 11.16
C GLY A 109 -3.23 -9.74 11.44
N ALA A 110 -4.35 -10.04 10.77
CA ALA A 110 -5.66 -9.38 10.95
C ALA A 110 -6.46 -9.81 12.19
N ARG A 111 -5.77 -10.34 13.20
CA ARG A 111 -6.38 -10.66 14.49
C ARG A 111 -6.34 -9.41 15.38
N ALA A 112 -7.52 -8.82 15.53
CA ALA A 112 -8.01 -7.89 16.57
C ALA A 112 -6.96 -7.11 17.39
#